data_AF-A0A971ZEB9-F1
#
_entry.id   AF-A0A971ZEB9-F1
#
_cell.length_a   1.000
_cell.length_b   1.000
_cell.length_c   1.000
_cell.angle_alpha   90.00
_cell.angle_beta   90.00
_cell.angle_gamma   90.00
#
_symmetry.space_group_name_H-M   'P 1'
#
loop_
_entity.id
_entity.type
_entity.pdbx_description
1 polymer ?
#
loop_
_entity_poly.entity_id
_entity_poly.type
_entity_poly.pdbx_seq_one_letter_code
_entity_poly.pdbx_strand_id
1 'polypeptide(L)'
;MSGKIPVFICLLLSIVVTGCATQPEWLARKRLYPEWEISNRSVNQYSFDWSVTGDPLIAPVQVFSTGNEIWLQFAPGANIPAIFASQEEGEKALPYYRNEPYIVIKGHWPDLLLRLGSNQARARHWQ
;
A
#
# COMPACT_ATOMS: atom_id res chain seq x y z
N MET A 1 -61.54 -21.55 2.94
CA MET A 1 -60.85 -20.34 2.43
C MET A 1 -59.36 -20.64 2.39
N SER A 2 -58.86 -21.03 1.22
CA SER A 2 -57.48 -21.50 1.01
C SER A 2 -56.74 -20.48 0.14
N GLY A 3 -56.04 -19.55 0.77
CA GLY A 3 -55.17 -18.57 0.11
C GLY A 3 -53.79 -19.15 -0.11
N LYS A 4 -53.50 -19.63 -1.33
CA LYS A 4 -52.15 -20.01 -1.75
C LYS A 4 -51.31 -18.74 -1.91
N ILE A 5 -50.51 -18.42 -0.90
CA ILE A 5 -49.49 -17.36 -0.97
C ILE A 5 -48.49 -17.77 -2.06
N PRO A 6 -48.28 -16.96 -3.12
CA PRO A 6 -47.46 -17.40 -4.24
C PRO A 6 -45.98 -17.32 -3.83
N VAL A 7 -45.34 -18.48 -3.78
CA VAL A 7 -43.89 -18.72 -3.57
C VAL A 7 -43.00 -17.80 -4.44
N PHE A 8 -43.55 -17.27 -5.53
CA PHE A 8 -42.92 -16.30 -6.43
C PHE A 8 -42.48 -14.99 -5.74
N ILE A 9 -43.18 -14.52 -4.70
CA ILE A 9 -42.84 -13.24 -4.04
C ILE A 9 -41.56 -13.38 -3.21
N CYS A 10 -41.34 -14.51 -2.53
CA CYS A 10 -40.10 -14.76 -1.79
C CYS A 10 -38.89 -14.96 -2.72
N LEU A 11 -39.10 -15.54 -3.90
CA LEU A 11 -38.02 -15.78 -4.87
C LEU A 11 -37.55 -14.49 -5.56
N LEU A 12 -38.47 -13.54 -5.81
CA LEU A 12 -38.15 -12.22 -6.36
C LEU A 12 -37.41 -11.31 -5.36
N LEU A 13 -37.75 -11.38 -4.07
CA LEU A 13 -37.08 -10.62 -3.00
C LEU A 13 -35.63 -11.05 -2.76
N SER A 14 -35.28 -12.28 -3.14
CA SER A 14 -33.93 -12.83 -2.97
C SER A 14 -32.92 -12.28 -4.01
N ILE A 15 -33.40 -11.81 -5.17
CA ILE A 15 -32.55 -11.35 -6.29
C ILE A 15 -32.05 -9.91 -6.07
N VAL A 16 -32.74 -9.11 -5.26
CA VAL A 16 -32.41 -7.68 -5.06
C VAL A 16 -31.30 -7.47 -4.02
N VAL A 17 -31.00 -8.46 -3.17
CA VAL A 17 -30.03 -8.33 -2.07
C VAL A 17 -28.57 -8.57 -2.53
N THR A 18 -28.34 -9.14 -3.71
CA THR A 18 -26.98 -9.46 -4.20
C THR A 18 -26.21 -8.25 -4.76
N GLY A 19 -26.84 -7.07 -4.83
CA GLY A 19 -26.30 -5.89 -5.54
C GLY A 19 -25.34 -4.97 -4.78
N CYS A 20 -25.13 -5.14 -3.46
CA CYS A 20 -24.43 -4.12 -2.65
C CYS A 20 -22.99 -4.47 -2.21
N ALA A 21 -22.41 -5.62 -2.57
CA ALA A 21 -21.18 -6.08 -1.90
C ALA A 21 -19.89 -6.15 -2.73
N THR A 22 -19.93 -6.00 -4.07
CA THR A 22 -18.71 -6.18 -4.89
C THR A 22 -18.41 -4.94 -5.71
N GLN A 23 -17.53 -4.08 -5.18
CA GLN A 23 -16.93 -3.00 -5.96
C GLN A 23 -16.23 -3.62 -7.19
N PRO A 24 -16.42 -3.10 -8.41
CA PRO A 24 -15.82 -3.68 -9.60
C PRO A 24 -14.28 -3.58 -9.55
N GLU A 25 -13.60 -4.62 -10.04
CA GLU A 25 -12.14 -4.79 -9.92
C GLU A 25 -11.36 -3.59 -10.44
N TRP A 26 -11.78 -3.00 -11.56
CA TRP A 26 -11.13 -1.82 -12.14
C TRP A 26 -11.10 -0.61 -11.19
N LEU A 27 -12.15 -0.44 -10.38
CA LEU A 27 -12.25 0.66 -9.41
C LEU A 27 -11.40 0.37 -8.17
N ALA A 28 -11.26 -0.89 -7.77
CA ALA A 28 -10.32 -1.31 -6.72
C ALA A 28 -8.87 -1.14 -7.19
N ARG A 29 -8.57 -1.53 -8.43
CA ARG A 29 -7.25 -1.39 -9.06
C ARG A 29 -6.82 0.07 -9.13
N LYS A 30 -7.70 0.98 -9.57
CA LYS A 30 -7.38 2.42 -9.65
C LYS A 30 -7.05 3.05 -8.28
N ARG A 31 -7.62 2.51 -7.19
CA ARG A 31 -7.36 2.97 -5.82
C ARG A 31 -6.03 2.43 -5.26
N LEU A 32 -5.68 1.19 -5.61
CA LEU A 32 -4.50 0.50 -5.11
C LEU A 32 -3.24 0.77 -5.96
N TYR A 33 -3.42 0.96 -7.27
CA TYR A 33 -2.39 1.04 -8.30
C TYR A 33 -2.58 2.28 -9.19
N PRO A 34 -2.27 3.49 -8.71
CA PRO A 34 -2.38 4.69 -9.53
C PRO A 34 -1.29 4.72 -10.61
N GLU A 35 -1.65 4.37 -11.84
CA GLU A 35 -1.03 4.73 -13.15
C GLU A 35 0.51 4.68 -13.26
N TRP A 36 1.16 3.86 -12.43
CA TRP A 36 2.62 3.71 -12.38
C TRP A 36 3.19 2.85 -13.51
N GLU A 37 2.33 2.16 -14.26
CA GLU A 37 2.69 1.34 -15.43
C GLU A 37 3.28 2.19 -16.57
N ILE A 38 3.03 3.51 -16.57
CA ILE A 38 3.55 4.45 -17.57
C ILE A 38 4.41 5.49 -16.86
N SER A 39 5.69 5.16 -16.61
CA SER A 39 6.66 6.16 -16.14
C SER A 39 7.36 6.81 -17.32
N ASN A 40 7.34 8.15 -17.38
CA ASN A 40 8.13 8.94 -18.34
C ASN A 40 9.53 9.26 -17.81
N ARG A 41 10.01 8.50 -16.82
CA ARG A 41 11.22 8.82 -16.06
C ARG A 41 12.45 8.23 -16.70
N SER A 42 13.54 8.99 -16.67
CA SER A 42 14.87 8.52 -17.05
C SER A 42 15.57 7.85 -15.87
N VAL A 43 16.49 6.92 -16.14
CA VAL A 43 17.20 6.12 -15.12
C VAL A 43 17.94 6.99 -14.10
N ASN A 44 18.44 8.16 -14.50
CA ASN A 44 19.14 9.12 -13.63
C ASN A 44 18.23 9.88 -12.64
N GLN A 45 16.91 9.70 -12.71
CA GLN A 45 15.96 10.32 -11.77
C GLN A 45 15.69 9.45 -10.54
N TYR A 46 16.37 8.30 -10.44
CA TYR A 46 16.30 7.39 -9.30
C TYR A 46 17.57 7.51 -8.46
N SER A 47 17.42 7.70 -7.15
CA SER A 47 18.51 7.63 -6.17
C SER A 47 18.38 6.35 -5.36
N PHE A 48 19.48 5.60 -5.32
CA PHE A 48 19.64 4.38 -4.53
C PHE A 48 20.45 4.62 -3.26
N ASP A 49 20.70 5.88 -2.91
CA ASP A 49 21.57 6.31 -1.81
C ASP A 49 20.84 6.20 -0.47
N TRP A 50 20.42 4.99 -0.13
CA TRP A 50 19.65 4.69 1.07
C TRP A 50 20.38 3.69 1.95
N SER A 51 20.41 3.97 3.25
CA SER A 51 20.87 3.06 4.29
C SER A 51 19.67 2.43 4.99
N VAL A 52 19.67 1.11 5.13
CA VAL A 52 18.64 0.35 5.84
C VAL A 52 19.27 -0.35 7.05
N THR A 53 18.63 -0.20 8.21
CA THR A 53 19.10 -0.74 9.50
C THR A 53 17.95 -1.28 10.33
N GLY A 54 18.25 -2.07 11.36
CA GLY A 54 17.28 -2.64 12.29
C GLY A 54 16.92 -4.10 11.96
N ASP A 55 15.70 -4.51 12.30
CA ASP A 55 15.28 -5.90 12.21
C ASP A 55 15.07 -6.35 10.75
N PRO A 56 15.82 -7.36 10.27
CA PRO A 56 15.73 -7.83 8.88
C PRO A 56 14.39 -8.48 8.52
N LEU A 57 13.57 -8.91 9.49
CA LEU A 57 12.25 -9.49 9.22
C LEU A 57 11.24 -8.48 8.68
N ILE A 58 11.44 -7.19 8.99
CA ILE A 58 10.55 -6.11 8.59
C ILE A 58 11.28 -4.99 7.84
N ALA A 59 12.59 -5.12 7.64
CA ALA A 59 13.36 -4.18 6.85
C ALA A 59 13.09 -4.40 5.35
N PRO A 60 12.97 -3.33 4.56
CA PRO A 60 12.97 -3.45 3.11
C PRO A 60 14.33 -3.99 2.64
N VAL A 61 14.32 -4.90 1.67
CA VAL A 61 15.53 -5.42 1.03
C VAL A 61 16.18 -4.39 0.10
N GLN A 62 15.38 -3.44 -0.39
CA GLN A 62 15.82 -2.34 -1.22
C GLN A 62 14.96 -1.11 -0.96
N VAL A 63 15.60 0.05 -0.93
CA VAL A 63 14.93 1.35 -0.94
C VAL A 63 15.57 2.21 -2.02
N PHE A 64 14.75 2.89 -2.79
CA PHE A 64 15.19 3.93 -3.72
C PHE A 64 14.13 5.02 -3.78
N SER A 65 14.51 6.20 -4.24
CA SER A 65 13.61 7.33 -4.37
C SER A 65 13.71 7.99 -5.73
N THR A 66 12.69 8.74 -6.07
CA THR A 66 12.71 9.71 -7.17
C THR A 66 12.47 11.11 -6.62
N GLY A 67 12.28 12.09 -7.50
CA GLY A 67 11.96 13.46 -7.12
C GLY A 67 10.56 13.68 -6.51
N ASN A 68 9.76 12.65 -6.18
CA ASN A 68 8.56 12.79 -5.35
C ASN A 68 8.02 11.49 -4.75
N GLU A 69 8.78 10.41 -4.81
CA GLU A 69 8.35 9.09 -4.37
C GLU A 69 9.50 8.34 -3.72
N ILE A 70 9.15 7.45 -2.79
CA ILE A 70 10.06 6.47 -2.20
C ILE A 70 9.47 5.09 -2.47
N TRP A 71 10.31 4.20 -2.95
CA TRP A 71 10.00 2.86 -3.38
C TRP A 71 10.72 1.89 -2.46
N LEU A 72 9.95 1.00 -1.84
CA LEU A 72 10.44 0.02 -0.88
C LEU A 72 10.11 -1.37 -1.41
N GLN A 73 11.12 -2.23 -1.53
CA GLN A 73 10.90 -3.64 -1.79
C GLN A 73 11.07 -4.41 -0.49
N PHE A 74 10.11 -5.28 -0.16
CA PHE A 74 10.24 -6.21 0.96
C PHE A 74 10.52 -7.61 0.43
N ALA A 75 11.05 -8.48 1.30
CA ALA A 75 11.22 -9.88 0.97
C ALA A 75 9.85 -10.52 0.64
N PRO A 76 9.76 -11.48 -0.29
CA PRO A 76 8.52 -12.19 -0.58
C PRO A 76 7.90 -12.79 0.69
N GLY A 77 6.62 -12.52 0.93
CA GLY A 77 5.89 -12.99 2.11
C GLY A 77 6.20 -12.24 3.42
N ALA A 78 7.06 -11.22 3.39
CA ALA A 78 7.28 -10.36 4.55
C ALA A 78 6.01 -9.57 4.90
N ASN A 79 5.77 -9.41 6.19
CA ASN A 79 4.70 -8.55 6.67
C ASN A 79 5.10 -7.09 6.47
N ILE A 80 4.24 -6.31 5.81
CA ILE A 80 4.47 -4.88 5.61
C ILE A 80 4.21 -4.15 6.94
N PRO A 81 5.22 -3.51 7.54
CA PRO A 81 5.08 -2.80 8.81
C PRO A 81 4.30 -1.48 8.65
N ALA A 82 3.95 -0.85 9.77
CA ALA A 82 3.54 0.55 9.76
C ALA A 82 4.77 1.42 9.44
N ILE A 83 4.59 2.41 8.55
CA ILE A 83 5.68 3.28 8.08
C ILE A 83 5.41 4.71 8.53
N PHE A 84 6.43 5.32 9.12
CA PHE A 84 6.41 6.68 9.65
C PHE A 84 7.53 7.52 9.02
N ALA A 85 7.28 8.81 8.77
CA ALA A 85 8.34 9.78 8.59
C ALA A 85 8.85 10.20 9.97
N SER A 86 10.17 10.13 10.18
CA SER A 86 10.84 10.69 11.36
C SER A 86 11.15 12.16 11.08
N GLN A 87 10.46 13.07 11.75
CA GLN A 87 10.64 14.53 11.62
C GLN A 87 11.05 15.14 12.97
N GLU A 88 11.49 16.39 12.98
CA GLU A 88 11.84 17.11 14.22
C GLU A 88 10.65 17.23 15.18
N GLU A 89 9.44 17.39 14.63
CA GLU A 89 8.18 17.50 15.37
C GLU A 89 7.65 16.15 15.87
N GLY A 90 8.28 15.04 15.45
CA GLY A 90 7.90 13.68 15.84
C GLY A 90 7.71 12.72 14.66
N GLU A 91 7.08 11.59 14.94
CA GLU A 91 6.81 10.53 13.96
C GLU A 91 5.43 10.73 13.32
N LYS A 92 5.38 10.80 11.98
CA LYS A 92 4.14 10.94 11.21
C LYS A 92 3.84 9.67 10.42
N ALA A 93 2.71 9.03 10.66
CA ALA A 93 2.27 7.87 9.89
C ALA A 93 2.06 8.24 8.41
N LEU A 94 2.59 7.43 7.49
CA LEU A 94 2.53 7.66 6.06
C LEU A 94 1.58 6.67 5.38
N PRO A 95 0.67 7.13 4.49
CA PRO A 95 -0.04 6.24 3.60
C PRO A 95 0.93 5.68 2.54
N TYR A 96 0.63 4.49 2.05
CA TYR A 96 1.40 3.84 0.99
C TYR A 96 0.49 3.20 -0.06
N TYR A 97 1.04 3.00 -1.25
CA TYR A 97 0.42 2.31 -2.38
C TYR A 97 1.15 1.00 -2.62
N ARG A 98 0.43 -0.03 -3.07
CA ARG A 98 1.04 -1.29 -3.50
C ARG A 98 1.29 -1.21 -4.99
N ASN A 99 2.50 -1.50 -5.41
CA ASN A 99 2.90 -1.65 -6.80
C ASN A 99 3.87 -2.83 -6.85
N GLU A 100 3.32 -4.04 -6.75
CA GLU A 100 4.07 -5.28 -6.60
C GLU A 100 5.25 -5.34 -7.60
N PRO A 101 6.49 -5.58 -7.13
CA PRO A 101 6.87 -6.05 -5.80
C PRO A 101 7.13 -4.95 -4.75
N TYR A 102 6.76 -3.70 -5.05
CA TYR A 102 7.09 -2.51 -4.28
C TYR A 102 5.92 -1.97 -3.46
N ILE A 103 6.29 -1.30 -2.37
CA ILE A 103 5.46 -0.35 -1.64
C ILE A 103 5.94 1.06 -2.03
N VAL A 104 5.01 1.93 -2.38
CA VAL A 104 5.31 3.30 -2.83
C VAL A 104 4.75 4.31 -1.86
N ILE A 105 5.60 5.20 -1.40
CA ILE A 105 5.26 6.34 -0.54
C ILE A 105 5.39 7.60 -1.38
N LYS A 106 4.39 8.48 -1.32
CA LYS A 106 4.41 9.78 -2.00
C LYS A 106 5.05 10.84 -1.10
N GLY A 107 5.82 11.75 -1.70
CA GLY A 107 6.53 12.84 -1.04
C GLY A 107 8.01 12.55 -0.81
N HIS A 108 8.67 13.51 -0.13
CA HIS A 108 10.09 13.45 0.22
C HIS A 108 10.23 13.26 1.72
N TRP A 109 10.67 12.08 2.13
CA TRP A 109 10.84 11.71 3.54
C TRP A 109 12.22 11.06 3.70
N PRO A 110 13.27 11.82 4.05
CA PRO A 110 14.64 11.30 4.06
C PRO A 110 14.89 10.30 5.20
N ASP A 111 14.00 10.20 6.19
CA ASP A 111 14.11 9.27 7.31
C ASP A 111 12.77 8.58 7.54
N LEU A 112 12.74 7.28 7.26
CA LEU A 112 11.59 6.40 7.44
C LEU A 112 11.81 5.46 8.61
N LEU A 113 10.86 5.41 9.53
CA LEU A 113 10.80 4.43 10.59
C LEU A 113 9.71 3.39 10.29
N LEU A 114 10.07 2.13 10.38
CA LEU A 114 9.20 0.99 10.17
C LEU A 114 8.98 0.28 11.51
N ARG A 115 7.72 0.01 11.88
CA ARG A 115 7.37 -0.64 13.15
C ARG A 115 6.35 -1.76 12.94
N LEU A 116 6.60 -2.91 13.56
CA LEU A 116 5.66 -4.03 13.67
C LEU A 116 5.78 -4.67 15.06
N GLY A 117 4.81 -4.40 15.94
CA GLY A 117 4.92 -4.81 17.34
C GLY A 117 6.15 -4.21 18.02
N SER A 118 7.02 -5.05 18.56
CA SER A 118 8.31 -4.65 19.16
C SER A 118 9.43 -4.43 18.14
N ASN A 119 9.24 -4.88 16.90
CA ASN A 119 10.27 -4.91 15.88
C ASN A 119 10.34 -3.55 15.18
N GLN A 120 11.57 -3.08 14.91
CA GLN A 120 11.81 -1.80 14.26
C GLN A 120 12.89 -1.91 13.19
N ALA A 121 12.70 -1.21 12.10
CA ALA A 121 13.70 -0.95 11.07
C ALA A 121 13.68 0.52 10.69
N ARG A 122 14.79 1.04 10.17
CA ARG A 122 14.90 2.43 9.71
C ARG A 122 15.56 2.46 8.34
N ALA A 123 14.99 3.24 7.43
CA ALA A 123 15.56 3.53 6.12
C ALA A 123 15.84 5.03 6.03
N ARG A 124 17.08 5.41 5.74
CA ARG A 124 17.52 6.80 5.67
C ARG A 124 18.22 7.09 4.36
N HIS A 125 17.83 8.16 3.69
CA HIS A 125 18.50 8.69 2.50
C HIS A 125 19.79 9.39 2.92
N TRP A 126 20.91 9.09 2.26
CA TRP A 126 22.15 9.83 2.43
C TRP A 126 21.99 11.20 1.77
N GLN A 127 22.07 12.25 2.59
CA GLN A 127 22.07 13.64 2.13
C GLN A 127 23.43 14.03 1.58
#